data_AF-A0A1A7WGH8-F1
#
_entry.id   AF-A0A1A7WGH8-F1
#
_cell.length_a   1.000
_cell.length_b   1.000
_cell.length_c   1.000
_cell.angle_alpha   90.00
_cell.angle_beta   90.00
_cell.angle_gamma   90.00
#
_symmetry.space_group_name_H-M   'P 1'
#
loop_
_entity.id
_entity.type
_entity.pdbx_description
1 polymer ?
#
loop_
_entity_poly.entity_id
_entity_poly.type
_entity_poly.pdbx_seq_one_letter_code
_entity_poly.pdbx_strand_id
1 'polypeptide(L)'
;PEFIRAVDQIDYTSPVTKINVAVDKLPNFLAAPTPDGEPGPHHQCSIHLNCESVDILETAYEEAKNGRPSTRPMIEMTIPSVLDPTLAPPGCHVVSLFTQFTPYHIQGSNWTDQDREKFADTVFDWVEQYAPGFKKSVVGRDVLCPPDLERIFGLT
;
A
#
# COMPACT_ATOMS: atom_id res chain seq x y z
N PRO A 1 -34.75 10.46 15.74
CA PRO A 1 -34.82 9.08 15.21
C PRO A 1 -33.99 8.90 13.93
N GLU A 2 -34.18 9.73 12.91
CA GLU A 2 -33.36 9.70 11.68
C GLU A 2 -31.89 10.05 11.91
N PHE A 3 -31.60 11.07 12.74
CA PHE A 3 -30.23 11.47 13.05
C PHE A 3 -29.41 10.33 13.69
N ILE A 4 -29.96 9.63 14.69
CA ILE A 4 -29.27 8.50 15.34
C ILE A 4 -29.03 7.36 14.34
N ARG A 5 -30.03 7.04 13.51
CA ARG A 5 -29.89 6.02 12.47
C ARG A 5 -28.85 6.39 11.40
N ALA A 6 -28.75 7.67 11.04
CA ALA A 6 -27.74 8.16 10.11
C ALA A 6 -26.33 8.05 10.72
N VAL A 7 -26.17 8.37 12.01
CA VAL A 7 -24.91 8.22 12.74
C VAL A 7 -24.51 6.74 12.89
N ASP A 8 -25.45 5.86 13.24
CA ASP A 8 -25.21 4.41 13.38
C ASP A 8 -24.82 3.72 12.05
N GLN A 9 -25.11 4.35 10.91
CA GLN A 9 -24.77 3.85 9.57
C GLN A 9 -23.41 4.33 9.07
N ILE A 10 -22.72 5.20 9.81
CA ILE A 10 -21.38 5.65 9.44
C ILE A 10 -20.39 4.54 9.77
N ASP A 11 -19.83 3.94 8.73
CA ASP A 11 -18.77 2.95 8.87
C ASP A 11 -17.41 3.67 8.95
N TYR A 12 -16.75 3.56 10.10
CA TYR A 12 -15.41 4.09 10.36
C TYR A 12 -14.32 3.02 10.17
N THR A 13 -14.68 1.80 9.76
CA THR A 13 -13.73 0.70 9.59
C THR A 13 -12.64 1.10 8.61
N SER A 14 -11.40 1.16 9.08
CA SER A 14 -10.26 1.57 8.26
C SER A 14 -9.95 0.50 7.21
N PRO A 15 -10.15 0.76 5.90
CA PRO A 15 -9.97 -0.25 4.87
C PRO A 15 -8.54 -0.23 4.30
N VAL A 16 -7.54 0.04 5.14
CA VAL A 16 -6.16 0.29 4.70
C VAL A 16 -5.17 -0.74 5.24
N THR A 17 -4.23 -1.12 4.39
CA THR A 17 -3.06 -1.91 4.79
C THR A 17 -1.82 -1.05 4.57
N LYS A 18 -0.93 -1.04 5.56
CA LYS A 18 0.36 -0.37 5.48
C LYS A 18 1.45 -1.41 5.27
N ILE A 19 2.32 -1.18 4.28
CA ILE A 19 3.45 -2.06 3.99
C ILE A 19 4.73 -1.23 4.01
N ASN A 20 5.61 -1.49 4.98
CA ASN A 20 6.95 -0.92 5.00
C ASN A 20 7.88 -1.85 4.24
N VAL A 21 8.70 -1.31 3.35
CA VAL A 21 9.59 -2.09 2.50
C VAL A 21 10.98 -1.48 2.55
N ALA A 22 11.98 -2.29 2.83
CA ALA A 22 13.37 -1.94 2.65
C ALA A 22 13.83 -2.41 1.28
N VAL A 23 14.45 -1.53 0.50
CA VAL A 23 14.96 -1.83 -0.84
C VAL A 23 16.44 -1.48 -0.98
N ASP A 24 17.18 -2.25 -1.76
CA ASP A 24 18.62 -2.04 -2.03
C ASP A 24 18.93 -1.16 -3.25
N LYS A 25 17.88 -0.62 -3.88
CA LYS A 25 17.96 0.38 -4.95
C LYS A 25 16.67 1.19 -5.00
N LEU A 26 16.78 2.41 -5.53
CA LEU A 26 15.63 3.28 -5.75
C LEU A 26 14.69 2.68 -6.81
N PRO A 27 13.35 2.68 -6.60
CA PRO A 27 12.39 2.30 -7.63
C PRO A 27 12.54 3.23 -8.85
N ASN A 28 12.62 2.67 -10.06
CA ASN A 28 12.78 3.46 -11.27
C ASN A 28 11.51 3.37 -12.13
N PHE A 29 10.70 4.43 -12.14
CA PHE A 29 9.39 4.43 -12.79
C PHE A 29 9.49 4.60 -14.30
N LEU A 30 8.75 3.78 -15.06
CA LEU A 30 8.70 3.84 -16.52
C LEU A 30 8.21 5.20 -17.05
N ALA A 31 7.29 5.84 -16.34
CA ALA A 31 6.73 7.13 -16.74
C ALA A 31 7.71 8.31 -16.54
N ALA A 32 8.67 8.17 -15.63
CA ALA A 32 9.64 9.22 -15.29
C ALA A 32 10.98 8.58 -14.88
N PRO A 33 11.75 8.02 -15.83
CA PRO A 33 12.94 7.24 -15.49
C PRO A 33 14.06 8.11 -14.90
N THR A 34 14.80 7.53 -13.95
CA THR A 34 15.98 8.10 -13.29
C THR A 34 17.22 7.23 -13.59
N PRO A 35 17.89 7.44 -14.74
CA PRO A 35 18.92 6.53 -15.23
C PRO A 35 20.19 6.48 -14.36
N ASP A 36 20.50 7.53 -13.62
CA ASP A 36 21.71 7.60 -12.78
C ASP A 36 21.52 7.00 -11.38
N GLY A 37 20.32 6.48 -11.06
CA GLY A 37 19.98 5.99 -9.72
C GLY A 37 19.76 7.10 -8.69
N GLU A 38 19.86 8.36 -9.12
CA GLU A 38 19.65 9.53 -8.28
C GLU A 38 18.15 9.88 -8.14
N PRO A 39 17.69 10.34 -6.96
CA PRO A 39 16.28 10.64 -6.77
C PRO A 39 15.80 11.86 -7.58
N GLY A 40 14.88 11.61 -8.52
CA GLY A 40 14.10 12.66 -9.18
C GLY A 40 13.01 13.30 -8.29
N PRO A 41 12.38 14.42 -8.73
CA PRO A 41 11.35 15.12 -7.96
C PRO A 41 10.15 14.27 -7.55
N HIS A 42 9.77 13.29 -8.37
CA HIS A 42 8.66 12.38 -8.09
C HIS A 42 8.93 11.43 -6.91
N HIS A 43 10.19 11.15 -6.58
CA HIS A 43 10.55 10.36 -5.40
C HIS A 43 10.47 11.16 -4.09
N GLN A 44 10.33 12.48 -4.18
CA GLN A 44 10.25 13.39 -3.03
C GLN A 44 8.80 13.72 -2.63
N CYS A 45 7.82 13.18 -3.35
CA CYS A 45 6.40 13.40 -3.10
C CYS A 45 5.63 12.08 -2.94
N SER A 46 4.32 12.19 -2.71
CA SER A 46 3.42 11.03 -2.74
C SER A 46 3.21 10.55 -4.17
N ILE A 47 3.33 9.25 -4.39
CA ILE A 47 3.20 8.56 -5.67
C ILE A 47 1.94 7.71 -5.62
N HIS A 48 0.98 7.94 -6.51
CA HIS A 48 -0.27 7.19 -6.55
C HIS A 48 -0.28 6.27 -7.78
N LEU A 49 -0.53 4.98 -7.55
CA LEU A 49 -0.63 3.94 -8.58
C LEU A 49 -2.02 3.31 -8.55
N ASN A 50 -2.44 2.72 -9.68
CA ASN A 50 -3.74 2.06 -9.85
C ASN A 50 -4.94 3.00 -9.63
N CYS A 51 -4.77 4.30 -9.89
CA CYS A 51 -5.81 5.31 -9.78
C CYS A 51 -6.06 6.02 -11.13
N GLU A 52 -5.83 5.34 -12.25
CA GLU A 52 -5.94 5.94 -13.59
C GLU A 52 -7.39 6.17 -14.03
N SER A 53 -8.34 5.43 -13.46
CA SER A 53 -9.78 5.55 -13.74
C SER A 53 -10.61 5.30 -12.49
N VAL A 54 -11.75 5.97 -12.41
CA VAL A 54 -12.77 5.73 -11.36
C VAL A 54 -13.27 4.29 -11.41
N ASP A 55 -13.40 3.68 -12.60
CA ASP A 55 -13.88 2.30 -12.74
C ASP A 55 -12.96 1.28 -12.06
N ILE A 56 -11.65 1.56 -12.03
CA ILE A 56 -10.66 0.70 -11.33
C ILE A 56 -10.89 0.79 -9.82
N LEU A 57 -11.08 2.01 -9.31
CA LEU A 57 -11.33 2.26 -7.89
C LEU A 57 -12.68 1.66 -7.45
N GLU A 58 -13.72 1.76 -8.28
CA GLU A 58 -15.03 1.16 -8.02
C GLU A 58 -14.91 -0.37 -7.96
N THR A 59 -14.20 -0.98 -8.91
CA THR A 59 -13.97 -2.43 -8.90
C THR A 59 -13.24 -2.88 -7.64
N ALA A 60 -12.18 -2.17 -7.25
CA ALA A 60 -11.44 -2.45 -6.01
C ALA A 60 -12.32 -2.31 -4.76
N TYR A 61 -13.17 -1.28 -4.73
CA TYR A 61 -14.14 -1.05 -3.66
C TYR A 61 -15.19 -2.16 -3.59
N GLU A 62 -15.76 -2.60 -4.72
CA GLU A 62 -16.72 -3.70 -4.77
C GLU A 62 -16.11 -5.03 -4.29
N GLU A 63 -14.86 -5.32 -4.64
CA GLU A 63 -14.12 -6.49 -4.15
C GLU A 63 -14.00 -6.48 -2.63
N ALA A 64 -13.57 -5.34 -2.06
CA ALA A 64 -13.43 -5.14 -0.63
C ALA A 64 -14.77 -5.25 0.10
N LYS A 65 -15.83 -4.68 -0.45
CA LYS A 65 -17.20 -4.78 0.09
C LYS A 65 -17.70 -6.22 0.13
N ASN A 66 -17.25 -7.06 -0.80
CA ASN A 66 -17.51 -8.50 -0.82
C ASN A 66 -16.53 -9.31 0.06
N GLY A 67 -15.75 -8.65 0.92
CA GLY A 67 -14.79 -9.28 1.83
C GLY A 67 -13.58 -9.89 1.13
N ARG A 68 -13.26 -9.46 -0.10
CA ARG A 68 -12.07 -9.94 -0.83
C ARG A 68 -11.04 -8.82 -0.91
N PRO A 69 -9.74 -9.09 -0.64
CA PRO A 69 -8.69 -8.12 -0.94
C PRO A 69 -8.74 -7.76 -2.42
N SER A 70 -8.56 -6.47 -2.74
CA SER A 70 -8.62 -6.05 -4.13
C SER A 70 -7.51 -6.70 -4.97
N THR A 71 -7.86 -7.15 -6.17
CA THR A 71 -6.92 -7.68 -7.15
C THR A 71 -6.06 -6.59 -7.78
N ARG A 72 -6.55 -5.34 -7.78
CA ARG A 72 -5.84 -4.14 -8.22
C ARG A 72 -6.04 -3.00 -7.21
N PRO A 73 -5.35 -3.05 -6.06
CA PRO A 73 -5.53 -2.04 -5.02
C PRO A 73 -4.97 -0.70 -5.47
N MET A 74 -5.62 0.40 -5.06
CA MET A 74 -5.01 1.73 -5.13
C MET A 74 -3.82 1.77 -4.17
N ILE A 75 -2.66 2.21 -4.67
CA ILE A 75 -1.42 2.25 -3.89
C ILE A 75 -0.97 3.70 -3.78
N GLU A 76 -0.85 4.18 -2.56
CA GLU A 76 -0.10 5.39 -2.23
C GLU A 76 1.30 4.98 -1.74
N MET A 77 2.34 5.46 -2.42
CA MET A 77 3.73 5.15 -2.16
C MET A 77 4.49 6.43 -1.78
N THR A 78 5.35 6.31 -0.77
CA THR A 78 6.30 7.36 -0.38
C THR A 78 7.67 6.77 -0.12
N ILE A 79 8.72 7.56 -0.36
CA ILE A 79 10.12 7.14 -0.17
C ILE A 79 10.82 8.13 0.77
N PRO A 80 10.54 8.09 2.09
CA PRO A 80 11.03 9.08 3.04
C PRO A 80 12.56 9.16 3.09
N SER A 81 13.27 8.06 2.83
CA SER A 81 14.75 8.03 2.82
C SER A 81 15.40 8.90 1.74
N VAL A 82 14.62 9.34 0.74
CA VAL A 82 15.10 10.32 -0.26
C VAL A 82 15.21 11.72 0.34
N LEU A 83 14.33 12.06 1.29
CA LEU A 83 14.34 13.34 1.98
C LEU A 83 15.23 13.32 3.23
N ASP A 84 15.28 12.16 3.91
CA ASP A 84 16.11 11.94 5.09
C ASP A 84 17.01 10.71 4.90
N PRO A 85 18.28 10.91 4.49
CA PRO A 85 19.24 9.82 4.30
C PRO A 85 19.60 9.05 5.58
N THR A 86 19.20 9.51 6.77
CA THR A 86 19.48 8.78 8.03
C THR A 86 18.57 7.57 8.23
N LEU A 87 17.49 7.47 7.45
CA LEU A 87 16.52 6.38 7.54
C LEU A 87 16.99 5.08 6.88
N ALA A 88 18.02 5.12 6.03
CA ALA A 88 18.53 3.96 5.32
C ALA A 88 20.06 4.01 5.14
N PRO A 89 20.74 2.86 5.06
CA PRO A 89 22.15 2.82 4.65
C PRO A 89 22.37 3.40 3.24
N PRO A 90 23.58 3.87 2.90
CA PRO A 90 23.88 4.37 1.56
C PRO A 90 23.53 3.36 0.46
N GLY A 91 22.80 3.82 -0.56
CA GLY A 91 22.31 3.00 -1.67
C GLY A 91 21.03 2.21 -1.38
N CYS A 92 20.58 2.16 -0.13
CA CYS A 92 19.32 1.54 0.27
C CYS A 92 18.25 2.62 0.49
N HIS A 93 16.98 2.22 0.40
CA HIS A 93 15.85 3.10 0.65
C HIS A 93 14.75 2.40 1.46
N VAL A 94 14.00 3.20 2.20
CA VAL A 94 12.76 2.78 2.86
C VAL A 94 11.60 3.31 2.02
N VAL A 95 10.72 2.40 1.62
CA VAL A 95 9.48 2.67 0.87
C VAL A 95 8.30 2.33 1.77
N SER A 96 7.37 3.27 1.92
CA SER A 96 6.11 3.06 2.63
C SER A 96 4.97 3.01 1.63
N LEU A 97 4.20 1.93 1.66
CA LEU A 97 3.01 1.75 0.84
C LEU A 97 1.77 1.78 1.73
N PHE A 98 0.77 2.55 1.32
CA PHE A 98 -0.58 2.52 1.86
C PHE A 98 -1.51 2.05 0.76
N THR A 99 -2.20 0.95 1.00
CA THR A 99 -3.15 0.41 0.02
C THR A 99 -4.57 0.61 0.51
N GLN A 100 -5.44 1.11 -0.36
CA GLN A 100 -6.86 1.22 -0.06
C GLN A 100 -7.64 -0.03 -0.48
N PHE A 101 -8.85 -0.17 0.06
CA PHE A 101 -9.79 -1.26 -0.24
C PHE A 101 -9.30 -2.63 0.21
N THR A 102 -8.76 -2.67 1.42
CA THR A 102 -8.44 -3.92 2.13
C THR A 102 -9.52 -4.21 3.17
N PRO A 103 -10.23 -5.35 3.08
CA PRO A 103 -11.30 -5.65 4.02
C PRO A 103 -10.73 -6.01 5.39
N TYR A 104 -11.45 -5.66 6.46
CA TYR A 104 -11.07 -6.02 7.82
C TYR A 104 -11.05 -7.55 8.02
N HIS A 105 -12.00 -8.26 7.40
CA HIS A 105 -12.06 -9.73 7.36
C HIS A 105 -12.00 -10.23 5.92
N ILE A 106 -11.24 -11.29 5.68
CA ILE A 106 -11.22 -11.97 4.38
C ILE A 106 -12.33 -13.01 4.37
N GLN A 107 -13.39 -12.76 3.60
CA GLN A 107 -14.56 -13.64 3.45
C GLN A 107 -15.14 -14.10 4.79
N GLY A 108 -15.16 -13.21 5.79
CA GLY A 108 -15.65 -13.50 7.14
C GLY A 108 -14.65 -14.22 8.06
N SER A 109 -13.41 -14.44 7.61
CA SER A 109 -12.31 -14.99 8.40
C SER A 109 -11.27 -13.92 8.73
N ASN A 110 -10.50 -14.15 9.80
CA ASN A 110 -9.36 -13.30 10.16
C ASN A 110 -8.24 -13.44 9.13
N TRP A 111 -7.47 -12.38 8.95
CA TRP A 111 -6.25 -12.40 8.15
C TRP A 111 -5.26 -13.42 8.71
N THR A 112 -4.89 -14.41 7.89
CA THR A 112 -3.76 -15.30 8.20
C THR A 112 -2.45 -14.67 7.73
N ASP A 113 -1.31 -15.07 8.30
CA ASP A 113 0.00 -14.62 7.83
C ASP A 113 0.19 -14.90 6.33
N GLN A 114 -0.33 -16.02 5.84
CA GLN A 114 -0.27 -16.35 4.42
C GLN A 114 -1.06 -15.37 3.55
N ASP A 115 -2.23 -14.91 4.02
CA ASP A 115 -3.03 -13.95 3.26
C ASP A 115 -2.36 -12.57 3.22
N ARG A 116 -1.70 -12.16 4.32
CA ARG A 116 -0.91 -10.92 4.40
C ARG A 116 0.20 -10.92 3.36
N GLU A 117 0.98 -12.01 3.32
CA GLU A 117 2.09 -12.15 2.39
C GLU A 117 1.60 -12.19 0.93
N LYS A 118 0.52 -12.93 0.63
CA LYS A 118 -0.10 -12.95 -0.70
C LYS A 118 -0.59 -11.59 -1.15
N PHE A 119 -1.19 -10.82 -0.25
CA PHE A 119 -1.66 -9.47 -0.55
C PHE A 119 -0.48 -8.54 -0.82
N ALA A 120 0.57 -8.60 0.00
CA ALA A 120 1.79 -7.83 -0.23
C ALA A 120 2.46 -8.20 -1.57
N ASP A 121 2.50 -9.48 -1.93
CA ASP A 121 3.00 -9.93 -3.24
C ASP A 121 2.18 -9.33 -4.39
N THR A 122 0.85 -9.31 -4.26
CA THR A 122 -0.06 -8.70 -5.25
C THR A 122 0.22 -7.20 -5.42
N VAL A 123 0.42 -6.49 -4.31
CA VAL A 123 0.77 -5.06 -4.33
C VAL A 123 2.12 -4.85 -5.04
N PHE A 124 3.10 -5.70 -4.74
CA PHE A 124 4.43 -5.60 -5.37
C PHE A 124 4.39 -5.96 -6.85
N ASP A 125 3.54 -6.89 -7.27
CA ASP A 125 3.31 -7.21 -8.68
C ASP A 125 2.77 -6.00 -9.45
N TRP A 126 1.91 -5.19 -8.83
CA TRP A 126 1.47 -3.93 -9.43
C TRP A 126 2.59 -2.91 -9.46
N VAL A 127 3.34 -2.72 -8.38
CA VAL A 127 4.50 -1.80 -8.37
C VAL A 127 5.51 -2.19 -9.45
N GLU A 128 5.79 -3.48 -9.64
CA GLU A 128 6.70 -4.01 -10.66
C GLU A 128 6.30 -3.60 -12.08
N GLN A 129 5.00 -3.47 -12.37
CA GLN A 129 4.53 -3.00 -13.68
C GLN A 129 4.87 -1.53 -13.94
N TYR A 130 4.93 -0.69 -12.89
CA TYR A 130 5.29 0.73 -13.02
C TYR A 130 6.79 0.98 -12.84
N ALA A 131 7.46 0.17 -12.01
CA ALA A 131 8.87 0.27 -11.67
C ALA A 131 9.56 -1.11 -11.74
N PRO A 132 9.90 -1.61 -12.95
CA PRO A 132 10.50 -2.92 -13.13
C PRO A 132 11.79 -3.11 -12.31
N GLY A 133 11.91 -4.29 -11.72
CA GLY A 133 12.99 -4.68 -10.83
C GLY A 133 12.80 -4.25 -9.38
N PHE A 134 11.65 -3.67 -9.00
CA PHE A 134 11.30 -3.36 -7.61
C PHE A 134 11.25 -4.63 -6.75
N LYS A 135 10.61 -5.71 -7.21
CA LYS A 135 10.53 -6.95 -6.43
C LYS A 135 11.91 -7.54 -6.12
N LYS A 136 12.84 -7.39 -7.06
CA LYS A 136 14.22 -7.86 -6.90
C LYS A 136 15.00 -7.02 -5.88
N SER A 137 14.65 -5.75 -5.68
CA SER A 137 15.34 -4.91 -4.70
C SER A 137 14.86 -5.05 -3.28
N VAL A 138 13.72 -5.71 -3.06
CA VAL A 138 13.17 -5.90 -1.71
C VAL A 138 14.14 -6.75 -0.88
N VAL A 139 14.70 -6.14 0.18
CA VAL A 139 15.55 -6.82 1.17
C VAL A 139 14.79 -7.16 2.44
N GLY A 140 13.65 -6.50 2.68
CA GLY A 140 12.78 -6.78 3.81
C GLY A 140 11.42 -6.11 3.63
N ARG A 141 10.39 -6.70 4.24
CA ARG A 141 9.04 -6.15 4.27
C ARG A 141 8.40 -6.36 5.63
N ASP A 142 7.51 -5.44 5.99
CA ASP A 142 6.67 -5.50 7.17
C ASP A 142 5.25 -5.09 6.76
N VAL A 143 4.28 -6.00 6.94
CA VAL A 143 2.90 -5.89 6.44
C VAL A 143 1.96 -5.73 7.63
N LEU A 144 1.35 -4.55 7.73
CA LEU A 144 0.44 -4.15 8.80
C LEU A 144 -0.98 -4.05 8.25
N CYS A 145 -1.76 -5.12 8.42
CA CYS A 145 -3.15 -5.19 7.97
C CYS A 145 -4.08 -4.45 8.95
N PRO A 146 -5.35 -4.17 8.58
CA PRO A 146 -6.26 -3.40 9.43
C PRO A 146 -6.36 -3.87 10.89
N PRO A 147 -6.46 -5.19 11.18
CA PRO A 147 -6.49 -5.66 12.57
C PRO A 147 -5.19 -5.40 13.34
N ASP A 148 -4.04 -5.33 12.66
CA ASP A 148 -2.77 -4.97 13.29
C ASP A 148 -2.69 -3.49 13.60
N LEU A 149 -3.23 -2.65 12.72
CA LEU A 149 -3.24 -1.21 12.92
C LEU A 149 -4.06 -0.84 14.16
N GLU A 150 -5.23 -1.46 14.35
CA GLU A 150 -6.04 -1.32 15.56
C GLU A 150 -5.28 -1.85 16.79
N ARG A 151 -4.71 -3.06 16.71
CA ARG A 151 -4.00 -3.70 17.84
C ARG A 151 -2.74 -2.94 18.28
N ILE A 152 -1.96 -2.41 17.33
CA ILE A 152 -0.66 -1.81 17.59
C ILE A 152 -0.79 -0.31 17.90
N PHE A 153 -1.67 0.40 17.19
CA PHE A 153 -1.78 1.85 17.28
C PHE A 153 -3.05 2.33 17.99
N GLY A 154 -3.98 1.44 18.36
CA GLY A 154 -5.21 1.79 19.07
C GLY A 154 -6.21 2.57 18.23
N LEU A 155 -6.17 2.41 16.90
CA LEU A 155 -7.11 3.05 15.98
C LEU A 155 -8.47 2.33 16.07
N THR A 156 -9.38 2.89 16.88
CA THR A 156 -10.81 2.49 16.98
C THR A 156 -11.68 3.27 16.03
#